data_AF-A1U079-F1
#
_entry.id   AF-A1U079-F1
#
_cell.length_a   1.000
_cell.length_b   1.000
_cell.length_c   1.000
_cell.angle_alpha   90.00
_cell.angle_beta   90.00
_cell.angle_gamma   90.00
#
_symmetry.space_group_name_H-M   'P 1'
#
loop_
_entity.id
_entity.type
_entity.pdbx_description
1 polymer ?
#
loop_
_entity_poly.entity_id
_entity_poly.type
_entity_poly.pdbx_seq_one_letter_code
_entity_poly.pdbx_strand_id
1 'polypeptide(L)'
;MSRDYTAEQISLALFETDPLNTCCRENECWDEYDRVAQAIHRDVLNGVSLENSLEQAIRDWFYDGESFDTNILLPVLHKLEKVR
;
A
#
# COMPACT_ATOMS: atom_id res chain seq x y z
N MET A 1 -15.98 -1.38 11.11
CA MET A 1 -15.17 -0.28 11.67
C MET A 1 -14.20 0.13 10.58
N SER A 2 -14.61 1.08 9.75
CA SER A 2 -13.75 1.66 8.72
C SER A 2 -12.64 2.41 9.46
N ARG A 3 -11.40 1.96 9.30
CA ARG A 3 -10.22 2.60 9.88
C ARG A 3 -9.76 3.63 8.86
N ASP A 4 -9.91 4.92 9.18
CA ASP A 4 -9.50 6.01 8.30
C ASP A 4 -7.97 6.15 8.33
N TYR A 5 -7.26 5.35 7.52
CA TYR A 5 -5.84 5.56 7.27
C TYR A 5 -5.67 6.65 6.22
N THR A 6 -4.82 7.63 6.47
CA THR A 6 -4.53 8.65 5.47
C THR A 6 -3.68 8.06 4.33
N ALA A 7 -3.79 8.63 3.13
CA ALA A 7 -2.90 8.26 2.02
C ALA A 7 -1.42 8.39 2.42
N GLU A 8 -1.06 9.40 3.22
CA GLU A 8 0.32 9.59 3.70
C GLU A 8 0.78 8.43 4.60
N GLN A 9 -0.06 7.93 5.50
CA GLN A 9 0.27 6.77 6.35
C GLN A 9 0.48 5.49 5.51
N ILE A 10 -0.37 5.30 4.49
CA ILE A 10 -0.28 4.15 3.58
C ILE A 10 1.00 4.26 2.73
N SER A 11 1.29 5.43 2.19
CA SER A 11 2.49 5.71 1.40
C SER A 11 3.76 5.47 2.23
N LEU A 12 3.80 5.99 3.47
CA LEU A 12 4.91 5.78 4.40
C LEU A 12 5.12 4.29 4.72
N ALA A 13 4.04 3.55 4.98
CA ALA A 13 4.14 2.12 5.27
C ALA A 13 4.68 1.32 4.07
N LEU A 14 4.22 1.63 2.86
CA LEU A 14 4.73 1.05 1.61
C LEU A 14 6.21 1.39 1.40
N PHE A 15 6.59 2.66 1.58
CA PHE A 15 7.98 3.11 1.44
C PHE A 15 8.93 2.45 2.45
N GLU A 16 8.53 2.36 3.72
CA GLU A 16 9.39 1.80 4.77
C GLU A 16 9.56 0.29 4.67
N THR A 17 8.55 -0.41 4.14
CA THR A 17 8.59 -1.87 3.99
C THR A 17 9.09 -2.31 2.62
N ASP A 18 9.06 -1.42 1.62
CA ASP A 18 9.45 -1.62 0.23
C ASP A 18 9.15 -3.05 -0.26
N PRO A 19 7.87 -3.48 -0.22
CA PRO A 19 7.49 -4.87 -0.44
C PRO A 19 7.81 -5.34 -1.87
N LEU A 20 7.99 -4.39 -2.78
CA LEU A 20 8.32 -4.61 -4.19
C LEU A 20 9.81 -4.44 -4.46
N ASN A 21 10.61 -4.14 -3.44
CA ASN A 21 12.05 -3.95 -3.50
C ASN A 21 12.44 -3.02 -4.66
N THR A 22 11.73 -1.90 -4.76
CA THR A 22 11.86 -0.93 -5.85
C THR A 22 13.17 -0.14 -5.75
N CYS A 23 13.97 -0.37 -4.69
CA CYS A 23 15.15 0.41 -4.33
C CYS A 23 14.83 1.91 -4.12
N CYS A 24 13.56 2.26 -3.87
CA CYS A 24 13.12 3.65 -3.68
C CYS A 24 13.81 4.34 -2.49
N ARG A 25 14.23 3.56 -1.49
CA ARG A 25 14.87 4.06 -0.27
C ARG A 25 16.23 4.72 -0.53
N GLU A 26 16.93 4.32 -1.59
CA GLU A 26 18.25 4.87 -1.93
C GLU A 26 18.18 6.17 -2.73
N ASN A 27 17.05 6.45 -3.37
CA ASN A 27 16.85 7.66 -4.19
C ASN A 27 15.88 8.67 -3.57
N GLU A 28 15.41 8.45 -2.33
CA GLU A 28 14.38 9.27 -1.68
C GLU A 28 13.14 9.47 -2.58
N CYS A 29 12.77 8.43 -3.34
CA CYS A 29 11.67 8.48 -4.30
C CYS A 29 10.33 8.23 -3.60
N TRP A 30 9.88 9.22 -2.82
CA TRP A 30 8.64 9.15 -2.03
C TRP A 30 7.37 9.19 -2.91
N ASP A 31 7.48 9.68 -4.14
CA ASP A 31 6.33 9.96 -5.03
C ASP A 31 5.70 8.70 -5.66
N GLU A 32 6.45 7.59 -5.80
CA GLU A 32 5.95 6.40 -6.52
C GLU A 32 4.80 5.71 -5.78
N TYR A 33 4.84 5.69 -4.45
CA TYR A 33 3.78 5.09 -3.64
C TYR A 33 2.62 6.05 -3.34
N ASP A 34 2.75 7.35 -3.61
CA ASP A 34 1.70 8.31 -3.27
C ASP A 34 0.41 8.06 -4.06
N ARG A 35 0.54 7.77 -5.36
CA ARG A 35 -0.62 7.46 -6.21
C ARG A 35 -1.29 6.14 -5.84
N VAL A 36 -0.48 5.15 -5.49
CA VAL A 36 -0.95 3.84 -5.01
C VAL A 36 -1.69 4.02 -3.69
N ALA A 37 -1.13 4.80 -2.77
CA ALA A 37 -1.72 5.11 -1.48
C ALA A 37 -3.03 5.91 -1.59
N GLN A 38 -3.13 6.84 -2.53
CA GLN A 38 -4.37 7.56 -2.82
C GLN A 38 -5.47 6.64 -3.35
N ALA A 39 -5.13 5.65 -4.17
CA ALA A 39 -6.08 4.64 -4.64
C ALA A 39 -6.58 3.77 -3.47
N ILE A 40 -5.65 3.26 -2.65
CA ILE A 40 -5.99 2.45 -1.46
C ILE A 40 -6.87 3.25 -0.49
N HIS A 41 -6.53 4.50 -0.20
CA HIS A 41 -7.30 5.37 0.67
C HIS A 41 -8.73 5.58 0.14
N ARG A 42 -8.88 5.81 -1.18
CA ARG A 42 -10.20 5.95 -1.81
C ARG A 42 -11.04 4.69 -1.64
N ASP A 43 -10.46 3.51 -1.83
CA ASP A 43 -11.18 2.24 -1.71
C ASP A 43 -11.60 1.97 -0.26
N VAL A 44 -10.71 2.27 0.69
CA VAL A 44 -11.01 2.17 2.13
C VAL A 44 -12.16 3.11 2.52
N LEU A 45 -12.18 4.35 2.01
CA LEU A 45 -13.30 5.29 2.20
C LEU A 45 -14.61 4.77 1.60
N ASN A 46 -14.55 4.01 0.51
CA ASN A 46 -15.71 3.36 -0.12
C ASN A 46 -16.14 2.06 0.59
N GLY A 47 -15.47 1.68 1.69
CA GLY A 47 -15.82 0.51 2.51
C GLY A 47 -15.14 -0.79 2.08
N VAL A 48 -14.16 -0.73 1.19
CA VAL A 48 -13.29 -1.88 0.87
C VAL A 48 -12.34 -2.11 2.04
N SER A 49 -11.99 -3.37 2.33
CA SER A 49 -10.99 -3.68 3.36
C SER A 49 -9.61 -3.21 2.92
N LEU A 50 -8.80 -2.74 3.87
CA LEU A 50 -7.42 -2.31 3.61
C LEU A 50 -6.63 -3.39 2.86
N GLU A 51 -6.78 -4.65 3.25
CA GLU A 51 -6.10 -5.79 2.60
C GLU A 51 -6.47 -5.92 1.12
N ASN A 52 -7.77 -5.91 0.79
CA ASN A 52 -8.23 -6.00 -0.60
C ASN A 52 -7.85 -4.77 -1.42
N SER A 53 -7.86 -3.58 -0.81
CA SER A 53 -7.43 -2.35 -1.46
C SER A 53 -5.93 -2.37 -1.77
N LEU A 54 -5.11 -2.84 -0.82
CA LEU A 54 -3.67 -2.97 -0.99
C LEU A 54 -3.35 -4.00 -2.09
N GLU A 55 -4.01 -5.15 -2.06
CA GLU A 55 -3.84 -6.20 -3.07
C GLU A 55 -4.18 -5.67 -4.48
N GLN A 56 -5.36 -5.06 -4.64
CA GLN A 56 -5.80 -4.53 -5.93
C GLN A 56 -4.89 -3.42 -6.44
N ALA A 57 -4.54 -2.45 -5.59
CA ALA A 57 -3.68 -1.36 -6.01
C ALA A 57 -2.28 -1.85 -6.43
N ILE A 58 -1.68 -2.79 -5.70
CA ILE A 58 -0.37 -3.34 -6.08
C ILE A 58 -0.47 -4.18 -7.35
N ARG A 59 -1.53 -4.98 -7.48
CA ARG A 59 -1.84 -5.77 -8.67
C ARG A 59 -1.94 -4.90 -9.93
N ASP A 60 -2.73 -3.84 -9.88
CA ASP A 60 -2.98 -2.98 -11.04
C ASP A 60 -1.75 -2.14 -11.41
N TRP A 61 -0.99 -1.65 -10.41
CA TRP A 61 0.13 -0.74 -10.67
C TRP A 61 1.45 -1.44 -10.99
N PHE A 62 1.72 -2.61 -10.42
CA PHE A 62 3.02 -3.28 -10.53
C PHE A 62 2.99 -4.63 -11.26
N TYR A 63 1.82 -5.27 -11.34
CA TYR A 63 1.67 -6.58 -11.97
C TYR A 63 0.78 -6.54 -13.21
N ASP A 64 0.37 -5.36 -13.70
CA ASP A 64 -0.50 -5.19 -14.87
C ASP A 64 -1.80 -6.02 -14.78
N GLY A 65 -2.33 -6.21 -13.56
CA GLY A 65 -3.51 -7.04 -13.33
C GLY A 65 -3.21 -8.53 -13.17
N GLU A 66 -1.96 -8.98 -13.22
CA GLU A 66 -1.59 -10.38 -12.96
C GLU A 66 -1.58 -10.73 -11.46
N SER A 67 -1.78 -12.01 -11.16
CA SER A 67 -1.69 -12.52 -9.79
C SER A 67 -0.25 -12.46 -9.28
N PHE A 68 -0.07 -12.09 -8.02
CA PHE A 68 1.23 -12.06 -7.34
C PHE A 68 1.14 -12.70 -5.96
N ASP A 69 2.28 -12.96 -5.33
CA ASP A 69 2.32 -13.48 -3.96
C ASP A 69 1.94 -12.37 -2.98
N THR A 70 0.77 -12.47 -2.37
CA THR A 70 0.25 -11.44 -1.46
C THR A 70 0.95 -11.42 -0.11
N ASN A 71 1.78 -12.43 0.22
CA ASN A 71 2.53 -12.42 1.47
C ASN A 71 3.56 -11.29 1.52
N ILE A 72 3.97 -10.75 0.35
CA ILE A 72 4.83 -9.57 0.29
C ILE A 72 4.18 -8.33 0.95
N LEU A 73 2.85 -8.31 1.09
CA LEU A 73 2.09 -7.20 1.67
C LEU A 73 1.90 -7.32 3.19
N LEU A 74 2.13 -8.49 3.79
CA LEU A 74 2.05 -8.72 5.23
C LEU A 74 2.84 -7.70 6.07
N PRO A 75 4.10 -7.34 5.74
CA PRO A 75 4.82 -6.30 6.49
C PRO A 75 4.13 -4.94 6.44
N VAL A 76 3.52 -4.56 5.32
CA VAL A 76 2.77 -3.29 5.16
C VAL A 76 1.55 -3.30 6.07
N LEU A 77 0.76 -4.37 6.02
CA LEU A 77 -0.46 -4.53 6.83
C LEU A 77 -0.11 -4.48 8.32
N HIS A 78 0.91 -5.22 8.74
CA HIS A 78 1.35 -5.24 10.13
C HIS A 78 1.87 -3.87 10.60
N LYS A 79 2.49 -3.08 9.71
CA LYS A 79 2.92 -1.71 10.03
C LYS A 79 1.71 -0.81 10.23
N LEU A 80 0.73 -0.84 9.33
CA LEU A 80 -0.48 -0.03 9.42
C LEU A 80 -1.33 -0.38 10.64
N GLU A 81 -1.38 -1.65 11.04
CA GLU A 81 -2.05 -2.06 12.29
C GLU A 81 -1.37 -1.51 13.56
N LYS A 82 -0.05 -1.24 13.50
CA LYS A 82 0.74 -0.68 14.61
C LYS A 82 0.70 0.84 14.70
N VAL A 83 0.31 1.54 13.64
CA VAL A 83 0.13 3.01 13.61
C VAL A 83 -1.20 3.44 14.26
N ARG A 84 -1.92 2.48 14.85
CA ARG A 84 -3.17 2.65 15.60
C ARG A 84 -3.01 3.41 16.92
#